data_AF-A0A4Q1C8M7-F1
#
_entry.id   AF-A0A4Q1C8M7-F1
#
_cell.length_a   1.000
_cell.length_b   1.000
_cell.length_c   1.000
_cell.angle_alpha   90.00
_cell.angle_beta   90.00
_cell.angle_gamma   90.00
#
_symmetry.space_group_name_H-M   'P 1'
#
loop_
_entity.id
_entity.type
_entity.pdbx_description
1 polymer ?
#
loop_
_entity_poly.entity_id
_entity_poly.type
_entity_poly.pdbx_seq_one_letter_code
_entity_poly.pdbx_strand_id
1 'polypeptide(L)' 'MNWKIEITEPHSGELGEAIKHEDHGFAMEEYSYEPGHKLEVFVHDTSDPQWHIFTDLDSGHRFKIPPQRYRHIA' A
#
# COMPACT_ATOMS: atom_id res chain seq x y z
N MET A 1 -3.73 12.32 -4.86
CA MET A 1 -4.98 12.55 -4.08
C MET A 1 -4.83 11.78 -2.78
N ASN A 2 -5.27 12.31 -1.65
CA ASN A 2 -5.12 11.64 -0.35
C ASN A 2 -6.38 10.83 -0.06
N TRP A 3 -6.22 9.57 0.31
CA TRP A 3 -7.29 8.69 0.77
C TRP A 3 -7.04 8.30 2.21
N LYS A 4 -8.11 8.04 2.95
CA LYS A 4 -8.05 7.26 4.18
C LYS A 4 -8.52 5.87 3.88
N ILE A 5 -7.66 4.89 4.11
CA ILE A 5 -7.98 3.48 3.92
C ILE A 5 -7.92 2.75 5.26
N GLU A 6 -8.72 1.71 5.40
CA GLU A 6 -8.60 0.74 6.49
C GLU A 6 -8.20 -0.62 5.90
N ILE A 7 -7.13 -1.19 6.44
CA ILE A 7 -6.64 -2.51 6.09
C ILE A 7 -7.62 -3.57 6.63
N THR A 8 -8.11 -4.47 5.77
CA THR A 8 -9.11 -5.48 6.15
C THR A 8 -8.49 -6.84 6.44
N GLU A 9 -7.27 -7.09 5.96
CA GLU A 9 -6.50 -8.32 6.18
C GLU A 9 -5.04 -7.97 6.48
N PRO A 10 -4.28 -8.82 7.19
CA PRO A 10 -2.87 -8.54 7.45
C PRO A 10 -2.14 -8.32 6.11
N HIS A 11 -1.41 -7.21 6.02
CA HIS A 11 -0.74 -6.82 4.80
C HIS A 11 0.70 -6.42 5.08
N SER A 12 1.65 -7.21 4.57
CA SER A 12 3.02 -6.77 4.44
C SER A 12 3.17 -5.98 3.14
N GLY A 13 3.63 -4.74 3.20
CA GLY A 13 3.92 -4.02 1.99
C GLY A 13 5.33 -4.36 1.48
N GLU A 14 5.48 -4.46 0.17
CA GLU A 14 6.78 -4.69 -0.46
C GLU A 14 7.40 -3.32 -0.79
N LEU A 15 8.33 -2.87 0.06
CA LEU A 15 9.00 -1.55 -0.05
C LEU A 15 9.83 -1.37 -1.34
N GLY A 16 10.03 -2.43 -2.13
CA GLY A 16 10.78 -2.40 -3.40
C GLY A 16 9.94 -2.41 -4.68
N GLU A 17 8.65 -2.76 -4.63
CA GLU A 17 7.89 -3.15 -5.85
C GLU A 17 6.76 -2.21 -6.26
N ALA A 18 6.42 -1.20 -5.45
CA ALA A 18 5.40 -0.22 -5.82
C ALA A 18 5.94 0.85 -6.82
N ILE A 19 7.07 0.58 -7.46
CA ILE A 19 7.55 1.29 -8.64
C ILE A 19 7.29 0.35 -9.81
N LYS A 20 6.57 0.84 -10.81
CA LYS A 20 6.31 0.13 -12.08
C LYS A 20 7.63 0.01 -12.86
N HIS A 21 8.55 -0.85 -12.43
CA HIS A 21 9.89 -0.99 -13.02
C HIS A 21 10.41 -2.42 -12.95
N GLU A 22 11.15 -2.82 -13.99
CA GLU A 22 11.63 -4.18 -14.28
C GLU A 22 12.85 -4.64 -13.46
N ASP A 23 13.45 -3.79 -12.63
CA ASP A 23 14.72 -4.08 -11.94
C ASP A 23 14.55 -4.09 -10.41
N HIS A 24 14.53 -5.31 -9.86
CA HIS A 24 14.35 -5.59 -8.43
C HIS A 24 15.64 -5.35 -7.63
N GLY A 25 15.76 -4.18 -6.99
CA GLY A 25 16.69 -3.94 -5.88
C GLY A 25 15.98 -4.12 -4.54
N PHE A 26 16.09 -5.29 -3.92
CA PHE A 26 15.41 -5.61 -2.66
C PHE A 26 16.01 -4.85 -1.47
N ALA A 27 15.36 -3.79 -1.02
CA ALA A 27 15.45 -3.31 0.35
C ALA A 27 14.20 -3.79 1.10
N MET A 28 14.33 -4.97 1.71
CA MET A 28 13.27 -5.60 2.50
C MET A 28 13.34 -5.05 3.93
N GLU A 29 12.79 -3.87 4.16
CA GLU A 29 12.29 -3.55 5.50
C GLU A 29 10.91 -4.20 5.61
N GLU A 30 10.77 -5.21 6.47
CA GLU A 30 9.50 -5.89 6.72
C GLU A 30 8.58 -4.95 7.51
N TYR A 31 7.63 -4.32 6.85
CA TYR A 31 6.51 -3.64 7.51
C TYR A 31 5.24 -4.43 7.26
N SER A 32 4.47 -4.61 8.33
CA SER A 32 3.20 -5.33 8.32
C SER A 32 2.14 -4.47 8.97
N TYR A 33 1.01 -4.33 8.30
CA TYR A 33 -0.19 -3.71 8.83
C TYR A 33 -1.16 -4.81 9.25
N GLU A 34 -1.64 -4.70 10.48
CA GLU A 34 -2.68 -5.58 11.00
C GLU A 34 -4.07 -5.18 10.46
N PRO A 35 -5.05 -6.11 10.43
CA PRO A 35 -6.44 -5.79 10.15
C PRO A 35 -6.97 -4.69 11.09
N GLY A 36 -7.75 -3.76 10.54
CA GLY A 36 -8.29 -2.61 11.24
C GLY A 36 -7.32 -1.43 11.34
N HIS A 37 -6.09 -1.55 10.85
CA HIS A 37 -5.15 -0.44 10.79
C HIS A 37 -5.65 0.62 9.79
N LYS A 38 -5.72 1.87 10.21
CA LYS A 38 -6.20 3.00 9.39
C LYS A 38 -5.01 3.83 8.96
N LEU A 39 -4.86 3.99 7.65
CA LEU A 39 -3.76 4.71 7.05
C LEU A 39 -4.30 5.92 6.30
N GLU A 40 -3.63 7.06 6.49
CA GLU A 40 -3.75 8.15 5.52
C GLU A 40 -2.70 7.94 4.44
N VAL A 41 -3.14 7.83 3.20
CA VAL A 41 -2.28 7.44 2.09
C VAL A 41 -2.33 8.43 0.93
N PHE A 42 -1.19 8.61 0.28
CA PHE A 42 -1.17 9.17 -1.06
C PHE A 42 -1.41 8.07 -2.10
N VAL A 43 -2.37 8.29 -2.99
CA VAL A 43 -2.71 7.34 -4.05
C VAL A 43 -1.87 7.62 -5.29
N HIS A 44 -1.14 6.61 -5.77
CA HIS A 44 -0.33 6.69 -6.99
C HIS A 44 -1.00 6.01 -8.19
N ASP A 45 -1.52 4.80 -8.02
CA ASP A 45 -2.16 4.03 -9.08
C ASP A 45 -3.32 3.20 -8.53
N THR A 46 -4.49 3.33 -9.17
CA THR A 46 -5.68 2.50 -8.93
C THR A 46 -6.27 1.97 -10.23
N SER A 47 -5.50 2.02 -11.32
CA SER A 47 -5.96 1.58 -12.65
C SER A 47 -5.86 0.06 -12.81
N ASP A 48 -4.95 -0.59 -12.06
CA ASP A 48 -4.80 -2.03 -12.04
C ASP A 48 -5.84 -2.67 -11.09
N PRO A 49 -6.70 -3.59 -11.57
CA PRO A 49 -7.72 -4.23 -10.73
C PRO A 49 -7.16 -5.27 -9.75
N GLN A 50 -5.90 -5.67 -9.89
CA GLN A 50 -5.26 -6.65 -9.02
C GLN A 50 -4.60 -6.02 -7.80
N TRP A 51 -4.06 -4.81 -7.95
CA TRP A 51 -3.35 -4.11 -6.89
C TRP A 51 -3.38 -2.60 -7.12
N HIS A 52 -3.31 -1.85 -6.04
CA HIS A 52 -3.17 -0.39 -6.06
C HIS A 52 -1.91 0.02 -5.31
N ILE A 53 -1.31 1.14 -5.71
CA ILE A 53 -0.08 1.68 -5.11
C ILE A 53 -0.42 2.88 -4.22
N PHE A 54 0.04 2.79 -2.98
CA PHE A 54 -0.12 3.81 -1.96
C PHE A 54 1.22 4.22 -1.36
N THR A 55 1.29 5.44 -0.84
CA THR A 55 2.30 5.84 0.15
C THR A 55 1.62 6.12 1.46
N ASP A 56 2.00 5.42 2.52
CA ASP A 56 1.63 5.76 3.89
C ASP A 56 2.21 7.12 4.26
N LEU A 57 1.36 8.06 4.67
CA LEU A 57 1.81 9.41 5.04
C LEU A 57 2.47 9.45 6.42
N ASP A 58 2.23 8.48 7.29
CA ASP A 58 2.83 8.43 8.61
C ASP A 58 4.27 7.88 8.55
N SER A 59 4.46 6.79 7.83
CA SER A 59 5.78 6.13 7.69
C SER A 59 6.57 6.53 6.45
N GLY A 60 5.91 7.10 5.44
CA GLY A 60 6.50 7.38 4.13
C GLY A 60 6.68 6.15 3.24
N HIS A 61 6.27 4.95 3.69
CA HIS A 61 6.47 3.72 2.96
C HIS A 61 5.50 3.58 1.78
N ARG A 62 6.03 3.09 0.64
CA ARG A 62 5.23 2.76 -0.54
C ARG A 62 4.91 1.28 -0.56
N PHE A 63 3.63 0.96 -0.72
CA PHE A 63 3.13 -0.40 -0.75
C PHE A 63 2.13 -0.60 -1.89
N LYS A 64 2.07 -1.84 -2.37
CA LYS A 64 1.04 -2.33 -3.28
C LYS A 64 0.09 -3.22 -2.50
N ILE A 65 -1.22 -2.98 -2.60
CA ILE A 65 -2.22 -3.78 -1.91
C ILE A 65 -3.40 -4.09 -2.84
N PRO A 66 -3.91 -5.34 -2.85
CA PRO A 66 -5.12 -5.67 -3.60
C PRO A 66 -6.34 -4.85 -3.12
N PRO A 67 -7.25 -4.45 -4.02
CA PRO A 67 -8.46 -3.70 -3.65
C PRO A 67 -9.39 -4.41 -2.68
N GLN A 68 -9.26 -5.75 -2.53
CA GLN A 68 -10.05 -6.54 -1.59
C GLN A 68 -9.49 -6.50 -0.16
N ARG A 69 -8.22 -6.09 0.02
CA ARG A 69 -7.51 -6.08 1.31
C ARG A 69 -7.54 -4.75 2.04
N TYR A 70 -8.26 -3.77 1.48
CA TYR A 70 -8.53 -2.52 2.18
C TYR A 70 -9.92 -2.00 1.82
N ARG A 71 -10.44 -1.10 2.63
CA ARG A 71 -11.63 -0.29 2.28
C ARG A 71 -11.30 1.19 2.33
N HIS A 72 -11.79 1.93 1.34
CA HIS A 72 -11.75 3.39 1.37
C HIS A 72 -12.78 3.91 2.39
N ILE A 73 -12.35 4.78 3.31
CA ILE A 73 -13.18 5.30 4.41
C ILE A 73 -13.36 6.82 4.38
N ALA A 74 -12.52 7.58 3.66
CA ALA A 74 -12.71 9.01 3.39
C ALA A 74 -11.80 9.50 2.26
#